data_AF-A0A482VRI4-F1
#
_entry.id   AF-A0A482VRI4-F1
#
_cell.length_a   1.000
_cell.length_b   1.000
_cell.length_c   1.000
_cell.angle_alpha   90.00
_cell.angle_beta   90.00
_cell.angle_gamma   90.00
#
_symmetry.space_group_name_H-M   'P 1'
#
loop_
_entity.id
_entity.type
_entity.pdbx_description
1 polymer ?
#
loop_
_entity_poly.entity_id
_entity_poly.type
_entity_poly.pdbx_seq_one_letter_code
_entity_poly.pdbx_strand_id
1 'polypeptide(L)'
;MTFGFVRNKVIQFVLLLTTIFHGSILLIQMVDLLRTFDGNIMALYGASFFLMCNCLIWHITAYKVEKFLTHLFIEHEFSRFWTLGGNGEVIKKVIIESKKINIISVATVTILVFSSAYWAAFTDENDIFYGIMLFKKITTGKMSNFLCFMYYSSLPLLSHMGFVNGGFIIYVAVHLKFKVYVINDCLERMLLHNNNIKAETALLKNRIYQKTVFQQLKICVTYHRLIKV
;
A
#
# COMPACT_ATOMS: atom_id res chain seq x y z
N MET A 1 5.88 5.55 -9.30
CA MET A 1 6.28 6.97 -9.17
C MET A 1 5.11 7.86 -8.70
N THR A 2 4.32 7.42 -7.71
CA THR A 2 3.17 8.18 -7.17
C THR A 2 3.56 9.08 -5.98
N PHE A 3 4.68 8.80 -5.30
CA PHE A 3 5.17 9.59 -4.15
C PHE A 3 5.66 11.00 -4.49
N GLY A 4 6.03 11.27 -5.75
CA GLY A 4 6.52 12.59 -6.15
C GLY A 4 5.46 13.69 -6.03
N PHE A 5 4.18 13.34 -6.23
CA PHE A 5 3.07 14.29 -6.19
C PHE A 5 2.76 14.74 -4.76
N VAL A 6 2.80 13.82 -3.78
CA VAL A 6 2.58 14.12 -2.36
C VAL A 6 3.77 14.88 -1.75
N ARG A 7 4.97 14.80 -2.34
CA ARG A 7 6.15 15.57 -1.92
C ARG A 7 6.14 17.04 -2.38
N ASN A 8 5.22 17.44 -3.25
CA ASN A 8 5.14 18.83 -3.67
C ASN A 8 4.60 19.70 -2.52
N LYS A 9 5.38 20.70 -2.11
CA LYS A 9 5.04 21.61 -1.00
C LYS A 9 3.68 22.30 -1.18
N VAL A 10 3.31 22.64 -2.41
CA VAL A 10 2.02 23.28 -2.71
C VAL A 10 0.87 22.31 -2.45
N ILE A 11 1.01 21.06 -2.91
CA ILE A 11 0.01 20.01 -2.73
C ILE A 11 -0.12 19.68 -1.24
N GLN A 12 0.99 19.55 -0.51
CA GLN A 12 0.98 19.35 0.95
C GLN A 12 0.27 20.48 1.68
N PHE A 13 0.49 21.73 1.27
CA PHE A 13 -0.18 22.88 1.86
C PHE A 13 -1.69 22.86 1.62
N VAL A 14 -2.12 22.57 0.38
CA VAL A 14 -3.55 22.43 0.04
C VAL A 14 -4.18 21.30 0.87
N LEU A 15 -3.53 20.14 0.95
CA LEU A 15 -4.01 19.01 1.73
C LEU A 15 -4.08 19.32 3.23
N LEU A 16 -3.14 20.10 3.76
CA LEU A 16 -3.17 20.56 5.15
C LEU A 16 -4.37 21.46 5.39
N LEU A 17 -4.63 22.43 4.51
CA LEU A 17 -5.81 23.29 4.59
C LEU A 17 -7.11 22.48 4.52
N THR A 18 -7.20 21.51 3.61
CA THR A 18 -8.33 20.58 3.51
C THR A 18 -8.52 19.79 4.80
N THR A 19 -7.43 19.30 5.41
CA THR A 19 -7.47 18.54 6.66
C THR A 19 -7.96 19.41 7.82
N ILE A 20 -7.45 20.64 7.94
CA ILE A 20 -7.87 21.59 8.99
C ILE A 20 -9.35 21.95 8.81
N PHE A 21 -9.76 22.24 7.58
CA PHE A 21 -11.14 22.60 7.27
C PHE A 21 -12.12 21.46 7.62
N HIS A 22 -11.91 20.25 7.08
CA HIS A 22 -12.78 19.10 7.38
C HIS A 22 -12.69 18.65 8.83
N GLY A 23 -11.51 18.76 9.46
CA GLY A 23 -11.32 18.47 10.88
C GLY A 23 -12.12 19.42 11.78
N SER A 24 -12.15 20.71 11.45
CA SER A 24 -12.96 21.69 12.20
C SER A 24 -14.45 21.41 12.09
N ILE A 25 -14.93 21.00 10.91
CA ILE A 25 -16.33 20.65 10.68
C ILE A 25 -16.69 19.38 11.45
N LEU A 26 -15.81 18.38 11.45
CA LEU A 26 -16.01 17.16 12.22
C LEU A 26 -16.10 17.43 13.73
N LEU A 27 -15.30 18.36 14.24
CA LEU A 27 -15.40 18.79 15.64
C LEU A 27 -16.74 19.47 15.93
N ILE A 28 -17.22 20.33 15.05
CA ILE A 28 -18.54 20.97 15.19
C ILE A 28 -19.65 19.90 15.17
N GLN A 29 -19.56 18.92 14.27
CA GLN A 29 -20.50 17.79 14.19
C GLN A 29 -20.50 16.95 15.47
N MET A 30 -19.32 16.61 16.00
CA MET A 30 -19.18 15.90 17.28
C MET A 30 -19.85 16.68 18.41
N VAL A 31 -19.62 17.99 18.50
CA VAL A 31 -20.21 18.84 19.54
C VAL A 31 -21.74 18.92 19.41
N ASP A 32 -22.30 19.08 18.20
CA ASP A 32 -23.75 19.10 17.98
C ASP A 32 -24.39 17.74 18.29
N LEU A 33 -23.76 16.61 17.89
CA LEU A 33 -24.23 15.27 18.23
C LEU A 33 -24.21 15.01 19.74
N LEU A 34 -23.13 15.38 20.44
CA LEU A 34 -23.03 15.23 21.89
C LEU A 34 -24.05 16.08 22.63
N ARG A 35 -24.37 17.27 22.11
CA ARG A 35 -25.34 18.19 22.72
C ARG A 35 -26.78 17.76 22.49
N THR A 36 -27.11 17.29 21.28
CA THR A 36 -28.48 16.97 20.90
C THR A 36 -28.85 15.53 21.30
N PHE A 37 -27.87 14.62 21.27
CA PHE A 37 -28.02 13.19 21.59
C PHE A 37 -29.20 12.52 20.86
N ASP A 38 -29.45 12.95 19.62
CA ASP A 38 -30.59 12.51 18.81
C ASP A 38 -30.22 11.28 17.96
N GLY A 39 -30.85 10.15 18.27
CA GLY A 39 -30.66 8.90 17.54
C GLY A 39 -31.10 8.97 16.08
N ASN A 40 -32.06 9.84 15.72
CA ASN A 40 -32.51 9.99 14.34
C ASN A 40 -31.46 10.69 13.47
N ILE A 41 -30.79 11.71 14.02
CA ILE A 41 -29.67 12.38 13.34
C ILE A 41 -28.53 11.37 13.13
N MET A 42 -28.22 10.57 14.15
CA MET A 42 -27.19 9.55 14.04
C MET A 42 -27.53 8.46 13.02
N ALA A 43 -28.79 8.04 12.94
CA ALA A 43 -29.24 7.06 11.95
C ALA A 43 -29.18 7.61 10.52
N LEU A 44 -29.58 8.87 10.32
CA LEU A 44 -29.65 9.50 9.01
C LEU A 44 -28.26 9.88 8.47
N TYR A 45 -27.37 10.37 9.34
CA TYR A 45 -26.06 10.93 8.93
C TYR A 45 -24.85 10.12 9.40
N GLY A 46 -25.05 9.06 10.19
CA GLY A 46 -23.95 8.31 10.79
C GLY A 46 -22.96 7.77 9.76
N ALA A 47 -23.47 7.22 8.65
CA ALA A 47 -22.61 6.69 7.58
C ALA A 47 -21.69 7.76 6.97
N SER A 48 -22.21 8.95 6.68
CA SER A 48 -21.41 10.04 6.10
C SER A 48 -20.44 10.62 7.14
N PHE A 49 -20.85 10.72 8.40
CA PHE A 49 -19.99 11.11 9.52
C PHE A 49 -18.81 10.14 9.71
N PHE A 50 -19.06 8.84 9.79
CA PHE A 50 -18.01 7.82 9.94
C PHE A 50 -17.07 7.77 8.73
N LEU A 51 -17.59 7.94 7.52
CA LEU A 51 -16.77 8.04 6.31
C LEU A 51 -15.80 9.22 6.38
N MET A 52 -16.27 10.39 6.83
CA MET A 52 -15.45 11.58 7.00
C MET A 52 -14.37 11.39 8.08
N CYS A 53 -14.73 10.80 9.23
CA CYS A 53 -13.77 10.39 10.26
C CYS A 53 -12.65 9.52 9.66
N ASN A 54 -13.04 8.48 8.90
CA ASN A 54 -12.09 7.55 8.31
C ASN A 54 -11.15 8.25 7.32
N CYS A 55 -11.69 9.09 6.42
CA CYS A 55 -10.88 9.85 5.46
C CYS A 55 -9.89 10.82 6.14
N LEU A 56 -10.27 11.42 7.27
CA LEU A 56 -9.39 12.30 8.06
C LEU A 56 -8.29 11.51 8.78
N ILE A 57 -8.62 10.35 9.37
CA ILE A 57 -7.62 9.45 9.96
C ILE A 57 -6.60 9.01 8.89
N TRP A 58 -7.07 8.69 7.68
CA TRP A 58 -6.17 8.37 6.57
C TRP A 58 -5.28 9.55 6.18
N HIS A 59 -5.81 10.77 6.13
CA HIS A 59 -5.00 11.96 5.89
C HIS A 59 -3.88 12.12 6.91
N ILE A 60 -4.21 12.02 8.20
CA ILE A 60 -3.24 12.20 9.29
C ILE A 60 -2.18 11.10 9.25
N THR A 61 -2.59 9.86 9.01
CA THR A 61 -1.65 8.74 8.90
C THR A 61 -0.75 8.90 7.68
N ALA A 62 -1.23 9.42 6.55
CA ALA A 62 -0.42 9.72 5.36
C ALA A 62 0.82 10.55 5.68
N TYR A 63 0.64 11.65 6.45
CA TYR A 63 1.74 12.54 6.81
C TYR A 63 2.79 11.87 7.71
N LYS A 64 2.36 10.97 8.61
CA LYS A 64 3.27 10.22 9.49
C LYS A 64 3.96 9.08 8.75
N VAL A 65 3.19 8.36 7.94
CA VAL A 65 3.63 7.21 7.17
C VAL A 65 4.62 7.64 6.08
N GLU A 66 4.39 8.75 5.38
CA GLU A 66 5.36 9.28 4.41
C GLU A 66 6.72 9.52 5.06
N LYS A 67 6.78 10.18 6.23
CA LYS A 67 8.05 10.40 6.95
C LYS A 67 8.72 9.10 7.35
N PHE A 68 7.97 8.17 7.94
CA PHE A 68 8.47 6.87 8.37
C PHE A 68 9.00 6.03 7.20
N LEU A 69 8.25 6.00 6.10
CA LEU A 69 8.64 5.28 4.89
C LEU A 69 9.79 5.95 4.17
N THR A 70 9.81 7.27 4.09
CA THR A 70 10.92 7.99 3.46
C THR A 70 12.21 7.69 4.22
N HIS A 71 12.16 7.69 5.56
CA HIS A 71 13.28 7.27 6.39
C HIS A 71 13.66 5.80 6.15
N LEU A 72 12.70 4.88 6.14
CA LEU A 72 12.96 3.46 5.86
C LEU A 72 13.50 3.20 4.45
N PHE A 73 12.95 3.82 3.41
CA PHE A 73 13.34 3.59 2.02
C PHE A 73 14.63 4.32 1.63
N ILE A 74 14.93 5.47 2.24
CA ILE A 74 16.16 6.24 1.96
C ILE A 74 17.32 5.77 2.83
N GLU A 75 17.12 5.50 4.13
CA GLU A 75 18.21 5.06 5.00
C GLU A 75 18.48 3.56 4.90
N HIS A 76 17.45 2.74 4.78
CA HIS A 76 17.61 1.29 4.63
C HIS A 76 17.47 0.87 3.16
N GLU A 77 18.51 1.06 2.36
CA GLU A 77 18.80 0.10 1.27
C GLU A 77 17.99 0.19 -0.05
N PHE A 78 17.64 1.32 -0.67
CA PHE A 78 17.23 1.22 -2.09
C PHE A 78 18.37 0.75 -3.03
N SER A 79 19.64 0.84 -2.61
CA SER A 79 20.79 0.30 -3.35
C SER A 79 21.21 -1.11 -2.93
N ARG A 80 20.74 -1.61 -1.78
CA ARG A 80 21.03 -2.97 -1.28
C ARG A 80 19.83 -3.91 -1.30
N PHE A 81 18.62 -3.37 -1.36
CA PHE A 81 17.41 -4.11 -1.65
C PHE A 81 17.43 -4.51 -3.12
N TRP A 82 18.04 -5.66 -3.38
CA TRP A 82 17.70 -6.57 -4.46
C TRP A 82 18.15 -6.13 -5.86
N THR A 83 19.39 -6.45 -6.21
CA THR A 83 19.56 -7.13 -7.50
C THR A 83 18.79 -8.44 -7.37
N LEU A 84 17.59 -8.50 -7.93
CA LEU A 84 16.81 -9.72 -8.12
C LEU A 84 17.67 -10.72 -8.92
N GLY A 85 18.57 -11.44 -8.24
CA GLY A 85 19.14 -12.71 -8.72
C GLY A 85 18.11 -13.83 -8.62
N GLY A 86 16.83 -13.50 -8.77
CA GLY A 86 15.69 -14.38 -8.58
C GLY A 86 15.28 -15.03 -9.89
N ASN A 87 14.85 -16.28 -9.79
CA ASN A 87 14.28 -17.07 -10.88
C ASN A 87 13.25 -16.23 -11.69
N GLY A 88 13.38 -16.22 -13.02
CA GLY A 88 12.59 -15.34 -13.90
C GLY A 88 11.07 -15.49 -13.76
N GLU A 89 10.60 -16.63 -13.27
CA GLU A 89 9.18 -16.86 -12.94
C GLU A 89 8.66 -16.01 -11.78
N VAL A 90 9.47 -15.80 -10.74
CA VAL A 90 9.08 -14.98 -9.58
C VAL A 90 8.92 -13.52 -10.01
N ILE A 91 9.84 -13.03 -10.84
CA ILE A 91 9.78 -11.67 -11.40
C ILE A 91 8.53 -11.50 -12.27
N LYS A 92 8.23 -12.46 -13.15
CA LYS A 92 7.02 -12.43 -13.99
C LYS A 92 5.74 -12.41 -13.14
N LYS A 93 5.67 -13.22 -12.08
CA LYS A 93 4.53 -13.27 -11.16
C LYS A 93 4.33 -11.94 -10.43
N VAL A 94 5.42 -11.32 -9.98
CA VAL A 94 5.41 -9.99 -9.35
C VAL A 94 4.86 -8.92 -10.29
N ILE A 95 5.32 -8.90 -11.55
CA ILE A 95 4.88 -7.91 -12.56
C ILE A 95 3.37 -8.05 -12.84
N ILE A 96 2.87 -9.28 -13.00
CA ILE A 96 1.44 -9.52 -13.29
C ILE A 96 0.56 -9.06 -12.12
N GLU A 97 0.90 -9.44 -10.89
CA GLU A 97 0.14 -9.05 -9.71
C GLU A 97 0.17 -7.53 -9.48
N SER A 98 1.32 -6.88 -9.71
CA SER A 98 1.43 -5.41 -9.65
C SER A 98 0.51 -4.70 -10.66
N LYS A 99 0.42 -5.21 -11.89
CA LYS A 99 -0.49 -4.66 -12.90
C LYS A 99 -1.95 -4.78 -12.48
N LYS A 100 -2.38 -5.92 -11.94
CA LYS A 100 -3.76 -6.12 -11.45
C LYS A 100 -4.10 -5.12 -10.35
N ILE A 101 -3.21 -4.94 -9.37
CA ILE A 101 -3.40 -3.99 -8.27
C ILE A 101 -3.55 -2.56 -8.81
N ASN A 102 -2.73 -2.18 -9.80
CA ASN A 102 -2.79 -0.84 -10.39
C ASN A 102 -4.13 -0.61 -11.13
N ILE A 103 -4.59 -1.60 -11.91
CA ILE A 103 -5.87 -1.52 -12.63
C ILE A 103 -7.04 -1.39 -11.64
N ILE A 104 -7.09 -2.26 -10.62
CA ILE A 104 -8.12 -2.19 -9.57
C ILE A 104 -8.08 -0.82 -8.90
N SER A 105 -6.88 -0.32 -8.59
CA SER A 105 -6.71 0.96 -7.94
C SER A 105 -7.27 2.12 -8.76
N VAL A 106 -6.90 2.21 -10.05
CA VAL A 106 -7.41 3.24 -10.95
C VAL A 106 -8.92 3.13 -11.14
N ALA A 107 -9.46 1.92 -11.29
CA ALA A 107 -10.90 1.69 -11.41
C ALA A 107 -11.65 2.18 -10.16
N THR A 108 -11.18 1.87 -8.96
CA THR A 108 -11.79 2.31 -7.70
C THR A 108 -11.76 3.83 -7.53
N VAL A 109 -10.65 4.52 -7.86
CA VAL A 109 -10.59 6.00 -7.87
C VAL A 109 -11.62 6.57 -8.81
N THR A 110 -11.69 6.02 -10.02
CA THR A 110 -12.58 6.50 -11.06
C THR A 110 -14.03 6.39 -10.58
N ILE A 111 -14.43 5.24 -10.04
CA ILE A 111 -15.77 5.03 -9.47
C ILE A 111 -16.06 6.03 -8.34
N LEU A 112 -15.12 6.25 -7.42
CA LEU A 112 -15.27 7.21 -6.30
C LEU A 112 -15.43 8.66 -6.77
N VAL A 113 -14.66 9.08 -7.77
CA VAL A 113 -14.76 10.42 -8.34
C VAL A 113 -16.10 10.59 -9.06
N PHE A 114 -16.48 9.62 -9.90
CA PHE A 114 -17.76 9.66 -10.60
C PHE A 114 -18.96 9.58 -9.66
N SER A 115 -18.91 8.76 -8.61
CA SER A 115 -20.00 8.68 -7.64
C SER A 115 -20.12 9.97 -6.83
N SER A 116 -19.01 10.57 -6.41
CA SER A 116 -19.04 11.88 -5.72
C SER A 116 -19.56 13.01 -6.61
N ALA A 117 -19.18 13.03 -7.89
CA ALA A 117 -19.65 14.02 -8.86
C ALA A 117 -21.13 13.83 -9.23
N TYR A 118 -21.57 12.58 -9.43
CA TYR A 118 -22.97 12.25 -9.68
C TYR A 118 -23.85 12.64 -8.49
N TRP A 119 -23.43 12.28 -7.27
CA TRP A 119 -24.16 12.64 -6.05
C TRP A 119 -24.25 14.16 -5.87
N ALA A 120 -23.16 14.91 -6.11
CA ALA A 120 -23.17 16.36 -6.01
C ALA A 120 -24.08 17.06 -7.04
N ALA A 121 -24.34 16.42 -8.19
CA ALA A 121 -25.10 17.03 -9.29
C ALA A 121 -26.59 16.65 -9.33
N PHE A 122 -26.99 15.50 -8.76
CA PHE A 122 -28.30 14.90 -9.02
C PHE A 122 -29.15 14.60 -7.78
N THR A 123 -28.74 15.03 -6.58
CA THR A 123 -29.58 14.90 -5.39
C THR A 123 -30.16 16.25 -4.98
N ASP A 124 -31.44 16.46 -5.33
CA ASP A 124 -32.29 17.54 -4.80
C ASP A 124 -32.53 17.39 -3.28
N GLU A 125 -32.18 16.23 -2.70
CA GLU A 125 -32.12 15.99 -1.26
C GLU A 125 -30.91 16.71 -0.67
N ASN A 126 -31.19 17.95 -0.28
CA ASN A 126 -30.25 18.99 0.05
C ASN A 126 -29.28 18.70 1.22
N ASP A 127 -29.39 17.58 1.93
CA ASP A 127 -28.67 17.33 3.17
C ASP A 127 -28.19 15.87 3.28
N ILE A 128 -27.33 15.40 2.38
CA ILE A 128 -26.69 14.07 2.50
C ILE A 128 -25.56 14.07 3.55
N PHE A 129 -24.88 15.21 3.63
CA PHE A 129 -23.75 15.39 4.54
C PHE A 129 -24.20 16.23 5.73
N TYR A 130 -23.95 15.71 6.93
CA TYR A 130 -24.31 16.41 8.17
C TYR A 130 -23.71 17.81 8.28
N GLY A 131 -22.52 18.01 7.70
CA GLY A 131 -21.84 19.31 7.69
C GLY A 131 -22.63 20.37 6.93
N ILE A 132 -23.27 19.99 5.82
CA ILE A 132 -24.10 20.89 5.01
C ILE A 132 -25.34 21.32 5.78
N MET A 133 -26.01 20.37 6.44
CA MET A 133 -27.16 20.66 7.30
C MET A 133 -26.76 21.61 8.44
N LEU A 134 -25.60 21.40 9.07
CA LEU A 134 -25.08 22.31 10.10
C LEU A 134 -24.75 23.70 9.55
N PHE A 135 -24.18 23.82 8.36
CA PHE A 135 -23.92 25.14 7.76
C PHE A 135 -25.21 25.91 7.53
N LYS A 136 -26.28 25.25 7.07
CA LYS A 136 -27.59 25.86 6.87
C LYS A 136 -28.27 26.23 8.19
N LYS A 137 -28.04 25.44 9.25
CA LYS A 137 -28.58 25.68 10.59
C LYS A 137 -27.86 26.81 11.34
N ILE A 138 -26.52 26.86 11.24
CA ILE A 138 -25.67 27.77 12.03
C ILE A 138 -25.46 29.10 11.30
N THR A 139 -25.38 29.08 9.96
CA THR A 139 -25.10 30.27 9.15
C THR A 139 -26.18 30.46 8.09
N THR A 140 -26.53 31.72 7.78
CA THR A 140 -27.57 32.03 6.81
C THR A 140 -27.03 32.83 5.62
N GLY A 141 -27.72 32.73 4.49
CA GLY A 141 -27.41 33.50 3.28
C GLY A 141 -26.09 33.12 2.60
N LYS A 142 -25.34 34.13 2.15
CA LYS A 142 -24.13 33.94 1.33
C LYS A 142 -23.04 33.13 2.01
N MET A 143 -22.91 33.23 3.34
CA MET A 143 -21.88 32.52 4.10
C MET A 143 -22.12 31.01 4.11
N SER A 144 -23.38 30.58 4.29
CA SER A 144 -23.75 29.17 4.24
C SER A 144 -23.44 28.57 2.86
N ASN A 145 -23.83 29.26 1.79
CA ASN A 145 -23.55 28.82 0.42
C ASN A 145 -22.05 28.72 0.14
N PHE A 146 -21.25 29.66 0.63
CA PHE A 146 -19.79 29.61 0.50
C PHE A 146 -19.19 28.41 1.24
N LEU A 147 -19.60 28.14 2.48
CA LEU A 147 -19.13 26.98 3.24
C LEU A 147 -19.52 25.66 2.58
N CYS A 148 -20.75 25.56 2.08
CA CYS A 148 -21.22 24.41 1.31
C CYS A 148 -20.38 24.19 0.05
N PHE A 149 -20.11 25.24 -0.72
CA PHE A 149 -19.24 25.16 -1.91
C PHE A 149 -17.82 24.70 -1.57
N MET A 150 -17.22 25.27 -0.52
CA MET A 150 -15.90 24.87 -0.04
C MET A 150 -15.87 23.41 0.43
N TYR A 151 -16.96 22.93 1.04
CA TYR A 151 -17.11 21.54 1.46
C TYR A 151 -17.16 20.59 0.27
N TYR A 152 -18.06 20.81 -0.68
CA TYR A 152 -18.19 19.95 -1.84
C TYR A 152 -16.94 19.95 -2.74
N SER A 153 -16.33 21.11 -2.97
CA SER A 153 -15.14 21.23 -3.81
C SER A 153 -13.91 20.53 -3.23
N SER A 154 -13.85 20.34 -1.91
CA SER A 154 -12.73 19.69 -1.23
C SER A 154 -12.94 18.21 -0.94
N LEU A 155 -14.15 17.67 -1.13
CA LEU A 155 -14.43 16.23 -1.02
C LEU A 155 -13.62 15.35 -1.99
N PRO A 156 -13.41 15.72 -3.27
CA PRO A 156 -12.57 14.93 -4.18
C PRO A 156 -11.12 14.80 -3.70
N LEU A 157 -10.56 15.87 -3.14
CA LEU A 157 -9.22 15.85 -2.53
C LEU A 157 -9.20 14.91 -1.31
N LEU A 158 -10.25 14.98 -0.48
CA LEU A 158 -10.38 14.14 0.70
C LEU A 158 -10.43 12.65 0.33
N SER A 159 -11.26 12.31 -0.67
CA SER A 159 -11.45 10.96 -1.21
C SER A 159 -10.18 10.43 -1.89
N HIS A 160 -9.52 11.26 -2.71
CA HIS A 160 -8.30 10.86 -3.41
C HIS A 160 -7.21 10.39 -2.45
N MET A 161 -7.01 11.08 -1.33
CA MET A 161 -6.00 10.70 -0.35
C MET A 161 -6.40 9.49 0.49
N GLY A 162 -7.68 9.33 0.83
CA GLY A 162 -8.18 8.08 1.42
C GLY A 162 -7.85 6.89 0.53
N PHE A 163 -8.06 7.06 -0.78
CA PHE A 163 -7.71 6.06 -1.78
C PHE A 163 -6.19 5.81 -1.87
N VAL A 164 -5.37 6.86 -1.99
CA VAL A 164 -3.91 6.73 -2.10
C VAL A 164 -3.33 5.98 -0.89
N ASN A 165 -3.82 6.24 0.32
CA ASN A 165 -3.40 5.52 1.51
C ASN A 165 -3.88 4.07 1.55
N GLY A 166 -5.13 3.80 1.13
CA GLY A 166 -5.62 2.43 0.98
C GLY A 166 -4.79 1.63 -0.03
N GLY A 167 -4.50 2.23 -1.18
CA GLY A 167 -3.59 1.68 -2.19
C GLY A 167 -2.18 1.48 -1.65
N PHE A 168 -1.70 2.37 -0.79
CA PHE A 168 -0.42 2.24 -0.12
C PHE A 168 -0.37 1.03 0.82
N ILE A 169 -1.41 0.79 1.61
CA ILE A 169 -1.49 -0.41 2.47
C ILE A 169 -1.49 -1.68 1.64
N ILE A 170 -2.27 -1.71 0.54
CA ILE A 170 -2.27 -2.84 -0.38
C ILE A 170 -0.87 -3.06 -0.95
N TYR A 171 -0.20 -1.98 -1.36
CA TYR A 171 1.17 -2.02 -1.86
C TYR A 171 2.15 -2.60 -0.82
N VAL A 172 2.09 -2.14 0.44
CA VAL A 172 2.95 -2.67 1.53
C VAL A 172 2.63 -4.13 1.82
N ALA A 173 1.37 -4.50 1.93
CA ALA A 173 0.95 -5.88 2.19
C ALA A 173 1.42 -6.83 1.08
N VAL A 174 1.36 -6.37 -0.17
CA VAL A 174 1.84 -7.10 -1.34
C VAL A 174 3.36 -7.20 -1.33
N HIS A 175 4.07 -6.12 -0.98
CA HIS A 175 5.53 -6.17 -0.80
C HIS A 175 5.94 -7.14 0.33
N LEU A 176 5.21 -7.15 1.44
CA LEU A 176 5.44 -8.09 2.54
C LEU A 176 5.23 -9.54 2.07
N LYS A 177 4.14 -9.79 1.35
CA LYS A 177 3.85 -11.09 0.75
C LYS A 177 4.96 -11.54 -0.21
N PHE A 178 5.49 -10.63 -1.03
CA PHE A 178 6.62 -10.94 -1.90
C PHE A 178 7.89 -11.26 -1.10
N LYS A 179 8.20 -10.49 -0.04
CA LYS A 179 9.32 -10.81 0.85
C LYS A 179 9.20 -12.21 1.43
N VAL A 180 8.00 -12.62 1.87
CA VAL A 180 7.74 -13.99 2.35
C VAL A 180 8.01 -15.03 1.26
N TYR A 181 7.57 -14.80 0.02
CA TYR A 181 7.86 -15.75 -1.07
C TYR A 181 9.34 -15.93 -1.32
N VAL A 182 10.13 -14.85 -1.29
CA VAL A 182 11.56 -15.00 -1.55
C VAL A 182 12.31 -15.61 -0.36
N ILE A 183 11.90 -15.31 0.87
CA ILE A 183 12.43 -16.00 2.06
C ILE A 183 12.17 -17.50 1.96
N ASN A 184 10.96 -17.90 1.55
CA ASN A 184 10.62 -19.31 1.37
C ASN A 184 11.45 -19.96 0.26
N ASP A 185 11.62 -19.32 -0.92
CA ASP A 185 12.48 -19.84 -2.00
C ASP A 185 13.94 -19.99 -1.53
N CYS A 186 14.45 -19.03 -0.75
CA CYS A 186 15.78 -19.10 -0.18
C CYS A 186 15.92 -20.26 0.82
N LEU A 187 14.95 -20.42 1.73
CA LEU A 187 14.94 -21.53 2.69
C LEU A 187 14.85 -22.89 2.00
N GLU A 188 14.04 -23.01 0.95
CA GLU A 188 13.92 -24.23 0.15
C GLU A 188 15.25 -24.57 -0.54
N ARG A 189 15.93 -23.58 -1.14
CA ARG A 189 17.27 -23.77 -1.71
C ARG A 189 18.31 -24.17 -0.67
N MET A 190 18.27 -23.58 0.52
CA MET A 190 19.18 -23.95 1.62
C MET A 190 18.92 -25.39 2.10
N LEU A 191 17.65 -25.81 2.17
CA LEU A 191 17.27 -27.18 2.50
C LEU A 191 17.74 -28.16 1.43
N LEU A 192 17.52 -27.86 0.15
CA LEU A 192 18.01 -28.67 -0.98
C LEU A 192 19.54 -28.77 -0.96
N HIS A 193 20.24 -27.66 -0.72
CA HIS A 193 21.69 -27.65 -0.62
C HIS A 193 22.19 -28.49 0.57
N ASN A 194 21.56 -28.37 1.73
CA ASN A 194 21.91 -29.17 2.91
C ASN A 194 21.61 -30.67 2.69
N ASN A 195 20.51 -31.00 2.02
CA ASN A 195 20.19 -32.38 1.65
C ASN A 195 21.21 -32.95 0.65
N ASN A 196 21.63 -32.15 -0.33
CA ASN A 196 22.70 -32.53 -1.27
C ASN A 196 24.03 -32.72 -0.54
N ILE A 197 24.41 -31.82 0.38
CA ILE A 197 25.61 -31.98 1.21
C ILE A 197 25.54 -33.26 2.05
N LYS A 198 24.38 -33.56 2.67
CA LYS A 198 24.21 -34.81 3.44
C LYS A 198 24.33 -36.05 2.56
N ALA A 199 23.74 -36.03 1.36
CA ALA A 199 23.85 -37.11 0.39
C ALA A 199 25.30 -37.29 -0.12
N GLU A 200 26.00 -36.21 -0.45
CA GLU A 200 27.41 -36.22 -0.83
C GLU A 200 28.31 -36.70 0.30
N THR A 201 28.05 -36.27 1.55
CA THR A 201 28.78 -36.73 2.73
C THR A 201 28.55 -38.21 2.99
N ALA A 202 27.34 -38.73 2.72
CA ALA A 202 27.04 -40.16 2.80
C ALA A 202 27.79 -40.95 1.71
N LEU A 203 27.88 -40.41 0.49
CA LEU A 203 28.68 -40.99 -0.60
C LEU A 203 30.18 -41.01 -0.26
N LEU A 204 30.71 -39.95 0.36
CA LEU A 204 32.11 -39.89 0.79
C LEU A 204 32.45 -40.95 1.85
N LYS A 205 31.49 -41.35 2.68
CA LYS A 205 31.66 -42.42 3.68
C LYS A 205 31.46 -43.83 3.09
N ASN A 206 30.92 -43.95 1.88
CA ASN A 206 30.69 -45.22 1.22
C ASN A 206 31.99 -45.79 0.64
N ARG A 207 32.51 -46.88 1.24
CA ARG A 207 33.75 -47.54 0.80
C ARG A 207 33.73 -48.04 -0.64
N ILE A 208 32.58 -48.49 -1.14
CA ILE A 208 32.44 -48.99 -2.51
C ILE A 208 32.59 -47.82 -3.48
N TYR A 209 31.88 -46.72 -3.22
CA TYR A 209 31.96 -45.50 -4.02
C TYR A 209 33.39 -44.94 -4.06
N GLN A 210 34.05 -44.82 -2.90
CA GLN A 210 35.44 -44.35 -2.80
C GLN A 210 36.42 -45.22 -3.60
N LYS A 211 36.26 -46.55 -3.55
CA LYS A 211 37.10 -47.48 -4.31
C LYS A 211 36.93 -47.30 -5.82
N THR A 212 35.70 -47.10 -6.29
CA THR A 212 35.40 -46.85 -7.71
C THR A 212 35.99 -45.52 -8.18
N VAL A 213 35.80 -44.44 -7.42
CA VAL A 213 36.35 -43.12 -7.74
C VAL A 213 37.88 -43.16 -7.76
N PHE A 214 38.52 -43.82 -6.79
CA PHE A 214 39.97 -43.99 -6.76
C PHE A 214 40.50 -44.74 -8.00
N GLN A 215 39.82 -45.81 -8.43
CA GLN A 215 40.19 -46.54 -9.65
C GLN A 215 40.07 -45.64 -10.89
N GLN A 216 39.01 -44.86 -11.02
CA GLN A 216 38.84 -43.93 -12.14
C GLN A 216 39.89 -42.82 -12.13
N LEU A 217 40.19 -42.23 -10.97
CA LEU A 217 41.28 -41.25 -10.84
C LEU A 217 42.63 -41.85 -11.23
N LYS A 218 42.92 -43.09 -10.84
CA LYS A 218 44.15 -43.78 -11.23
C LYS A 218 44.23 -43.96 -12.76
N ILE A 219 43.11 -44.28 -13.41
CA ILE A 219 43.03 -44.35 -14.87
C ILE A 219 43.29 -42.97 -15.48
N CYS A 220 42.64 -41.90 -15.00
CA CYS A 220 42.84 -40.54 -15.50
C CYS A 220 44.29 -40.04 -15.33
N VAL A 221 44.91 -40.28 -14.18
CA VAL A 221 46.33 -39.94 -13.94
C VAL A 221 47.24 -40.73 -14.88
N THR A 222 46.96 -42.01 -15.11
CA THR A 222 47.72 -42.84 -16.04
C THR A 222 47.60 -42.32 -17.46
N TYR A 223 46.39 -42.01 -17.92
CA TYR A 223 46.14 -41.40 -19.23
C TYR A 223 46.83 -40.04 -19.37
N HIS A 224 46.75 -39.17 -18.35
CA HIS A 224 47.38 -37.86 -18.43
C HIS A 224 48.91 -37.94 -18.46
N ARG A 225 49.50 -38.94 -17.79
CA ARG A 225 50.93 -39.23 -17.88
C ARG A 225 51.35 -39.73 -19.26
N LEU A 226 50.49 -40.50 -19.95
CA LEU A 226 50.74 -40.99 -21.31
C LEU A 226 50.62 -39.88 -22.37
N ILE A 227 49.81 -38.85 -22.13
CA ILE A 227 49.63 -37.70 -23.04
C ILE A 227 50.76 -36.65 -22.90
N LYS A 228 51.54 -36.68 -21.81
CA LYS A 228 52.68 -35.76 -21.56
C LYS A 228 54.01 -36.21 -22.17
N VAL A 229 53.99 -37.19 -23.08
CA VAL A 229 55.13 -37.60 -23.94
C VAL A 229 54.90 -37.02 -25.33
#